data_AF-A0AAC9NHP7-F1
#
_entry.id   AF-A0AAC9NHP7-F1
#
_cell.length_a   1.000
_cell.length_b   1.000
_cell.length_c   1.000
_cell.angle_alpha   90.00
_cell.angle_beta   90.00
_cell.angle_gamma   90.00
#
_symmetry.space_group_name_H-M   'P 1'
#
loop_
_entity.id
_entity.type
_entity.pdbx_description
1 polymer ?
#
loop_
_entity_poly.entity_id
_entity_poly.type
_entity_poly.pdbx_seq_one_letter_code
_entity_poly.pdbx_strand_id
1 'polypeptide(L)'
;MKFLFDLFPIILFFIAYKFGGIYQATIVAMVATIVQILWVYYRHRKIDAMQWVSLIMIMVFGSLTIFLHDSTFILLKPTALYWLFSGVLFVSAQFFNKNWIQVLMGKQITLKPTHAHTVWHQLNLAWSAFFFFMGFLNLYIAFEYSEETWVNFKLFGSTGLLIAFVIAQGFWMSRHIEHPSE
;
A
#
# COMPACT_ATOMS: atom_id res chain seq x y z
N MET A 1 7.88 29.94 4.74
CA MET A 1 8.63 29.89 3.46
C MET A 1 8.97 28.46 3.01
N LYS A 2 9.48 27.58 3.88
CA LYS A 2 9.89 26.20 3.52
C LYS A 2 8.75 25.33 2.94
N PHE A 3 7.57 25.39 3.56
CA PHE A 3 6.36 24.66 3.11
C PHE A 3 5.91 25.01 1.68
N LEU A 4 5.92 26.29 1.31
CA LEU A 4 5.59 26.74 -0.05
C LEU A 4 6.65 26.28 -1.08
N PHE A 5 7.89 26.14 -0.64
CA PHE A 5 8.99 25.60 -1.45
C PHE A 5 8.79 24.10 -1.67
N ASP A 6 8.46 23.33 -0.63
CA ASP A 6 8.27 21.87 -0.72
C ASP A 6 7.02 21.47 -1.53
N LEU A 7 6.03 22.36 -1.65
CA LEU A 7 4.82 22.15 -2.46
C LEU A 7 5.02 22.42 -3.96
N PHE A 8 6.07 23.15 -4.35
CA PHE A 8 6.28 23.58 -5.73
C PHE A 8 6.39 22.41 -6.73
N PRO A 9 7.17 21.33 -6.47
CA PRO A 9 7.25 20.20 -7.38
C PRO A 9 5.95 19.40 -7.44
N ILE A 10 5.21 19.35 -6.33
CA ILE A 10 3.94 18.65 -6.22
C ILE A 10 2.87 19.36 -7.06
N ILE A 11 2.79 20.69 -6.98
CA ILE A 11 1.86 21.48 -7.78
C ILE A 11 2.16 21.32 -9.27
N LEU A 12 3.44 21.38 -9.66
CA LEU A 12 3.85 21.17 -11.05
C LEU A 12 3.58 19.74 -11.52
N PHE A 13 3.77 18.73 -10.67
CA PHE A 13 3.41 17.35 -10.94
C PHE A 13 1.93 17.22 -11.28
N PHE A 14 1.04 17.76 -10.44
CA PHE A 14 -0.41 17.68 -10.66
C PHE A 14 -0.85 18.42 -11.93
N ILE A 15 -0.24 19.56 -12.23
CA ILE A 15 -0.52 20.30 -13.46
C ILE A 15 -0.07 19.48 -14.67
N ALA A 16 1.17 19.00 -14.70
CA ALA A 16 1.69 18.22 -15.81
C ALA A 16 0.98 16.86 -15.98
N TYR A 17 0.54 16.23 -14.89
CA TYR A 17 -0.27 15.02 -14.91
C TYR A 17 -1.59 15.25 -15.66
N LYS A 18 -2.25 16.37 -15.39
CA LYS A 18 -3.54 16.71 -16.00
C LYS A 18 -3.47 16.91 -17.52
N PHE A 19 -2.32 17.33 -18.05
CA PHE A 19 -2.17 17.65 -19.48
C PHE A 19 -1.33 16.63 -20.27
N GLY A 20 -0.55 15.79 -19.58
CA GLY A 20 0.51 15.01 -20.20
C GLY A 20 0.67 13.58 -19.71
N GLY A 21 -0.19 13.16 -18.77
CA GLY A 21 -0.09 11.86 -18.13
C GLY A 21 1.10 11.74 -17.17
N ILE A 22 1.25 10.56 -16.58
CA ILE A 22 2.18 10.31 -15.46
C ILE A 22 3.65 10.47 -15.84
N TYR A 23 4.00 10.21 -17.11
CA TYR A 23 5.37 10.30 -17.59
C TYR A 23 5.86 11.76 -17.65
N GLN A 24 5.09 12.64 -18.28
CA GLN A 24 5.42 14.06 -18.37
C GLN A 24 5.37 14.72 -16.99
N ALA A 25 4.42 14.32 -16.14
CA ALA A 25 4.34 14.75 -14.75
C ALA A 25 5.60 14.43 -13.94
N THR A 26 6.11 13.21 -14.09
CA THR A 26 7.30 12.74 -13.39
C THR A 26 8.55 13.49 -13.84
N ILE A 27 8.72 13.69 -15.16
CA ILE A 27 9.83 14.48 -15.72
C ILE A 27 9.79 15.91 -15.19
N VAL A 28 8.63 16.56 -15.25
CA VAL A 28 8.46 17.94 -14.78
C VAL A 28 8.76 18.06 -13.28
N ALA A 29 8.27 17.13 -12.46
CA ALA A 29 8.53 17.11 -11.03
C ALA A 29 10.02 16.90 -10.70
N MET A 30 10.71 15.99 -11.41
CA MET A 30 12.14 15.77 -11.24
C MET A 30 12.94 17.02 -11.60
N VAL A 31 12.69 17.63 -12.76
CA VAL A 31 13.39 18.84 -13.21
C VAL A 31 13.12 20.00 -12.23
N ALA A 32 11.87 20.19 -11.80
CA ALA A 32 11.52 21.21 -10.82
C ALA A 32 12.26 21.02 -9.50
N THR A 33 12.33 19.79 -8.99
CA THR A 33 13.02 19.47 -7.73
C THR A 33 14.53 19.70 -7.84
N ILE A 34 15.14 19.35 -8.98
CA ILE A 34 16.57 19.59 -9.26
C ILE A 34 16.86 21.09 -9.29
N VAL A 35 16.06 21.88 -10.02
CA VAL A 35 16.21 23.34 -10.11
C VAL A 35 16.03 23.99 -8.73
N GLN A 36 15.06 23.51 -7.97
CA GLN A 36 14.77 23.99 -6.62
C GLN A 36 15.95 23.77 -5.66
N ILE A 37 16.59 22.59 -5.72
CA ILE A 37 17.75 22.26 -4.89
C ILE A 37 19.00 23.02 -5.34
N LEU A 38 19.23 23.18 -6.65
CA LEU A 38 20.29 24.03 -7.19
C LEU A 38 20.15 25.49 -6.73
N TRP A 39 18.92 26.02 -6.72
CA TRP A 39 18.64 27.36 -6.23
C TRP A 39 18.93 27.52 -4.73
N VAL A 40 18.54 26.52 -3.92
CA VAL A 40 18.82 26.51 -2.47
C VAL A 40 20.31 26.37 -2.20
N TYR A 41 21.01 25.51 -2.94
CA TYR A 41 22.45 25.31 -2.83
C TYR A 41 23.24 26.59 -3.16
N TYR A 42 22.81 27.33 -4.19
CA TYR A 42 23.45 28.60 -4.57
C TYR A 42 23.18 29.71 -3.54
N ARG A 43 22.05 29.67 -2.82
CA ARG A 43 21.67 30.71 -1.85
C ARG A 43 22.12 30.43 -0.41
N HIS A 44 22.16 29.16 0.04
CA HIS A 44 22.52 28.76 1.41
C HIS A 44 23.33 27.45 1.44
N ARG A 45 24.51 27.47 2.07
CA ARG A 45 25.51 26.38 2.10
C ARG A 45 25.15 25.11 2.91
N LYS A 46 23.94 24.98 3.46
CA LYS A 46 23.53 23.77 4.21
C LYS A 46 22.19 23.27 3.68
N ILE A 47 22.25 22.25 2.83
CA ILE A 47 21.07 21.49 2.41
C ILE A 47 20.60 20.68 3.63
N ASP A 48 19.34 20.84 3.98
CA ASP A 48 18.74 20.16 5.12
C ASP A 48 18.55 18.66 4.80
N ALA A 49 18.76 17.79 5.79
CA ALA A 49 18.73 16.33 5.59
C ALA A 49 17.40 15.85 4.99
N MET A 50 16.31 16.53 5.33
CA MET A 50 14.96 16.27 4.80
C MET A 50 14.88 16.44 3.26
N GLN A 51 15.60 17.41 2.69
CA GLN A 51 15.61 17.66 1.24
C GLN A 51 16.41 16.60 0.48
N TRP A 52 17.48 16.08 1.09
CA TRP A 52 18.21 14.93 0.57
C TRP A 52 17.35 13.67 0.57
N VAL A 53 16.58 13.43 1.64
CA VAL A 53 15.66 12.29 1.69
C VAL A 53 14.60 12.40 0.59
N SER A 54 13.99 13.58 0.41
CA SER A 54 13.01 13.80 -0.67
C SER A 54 13.61 13.65 -2.06
N LEU A 55 14.83 14.16 -2.31
CA LEU A 55 15.54 13.99 -3.59
C LEU A 55 15.83 12.51 -3.84
N ILE A 56 16.36 11.79 -2.85
CA ILE A 56 16.65 10.36 -2.97
C ILE A 56 15.35 9.58 -3.23
N MET A 57 14.25 9.92 -2.57
CA MET A 57 12.95 9.30 -2.83
C MET A 57 12.49 9.56 -4.26
N ILE A 58 12.48 10.82 -4.71
CA ILE A 58 12.04 11.17 -6.07
C ILE A 58 12.96 10.56 -7.13
N MET A 59 14.27 10.52 -6.88
CA MET A 59 15.24 9.89 -7.78
C MET A 59 15.05 8.37 -7.80
N VAL A 60 14.93 7.69 -6.66
CA VAL A 60 14.77 6.23 -6.62
C VAL A 60 13.44 5.81 -7.22
N PHE A 61 12.35 6.46 -6.83
CA PHE A 61 11.01 6.14 -7.34
C PHE A 61 10.83 6.58 -8.79
N GLY A 62 11.28 7.78 -9.18
CA GLY A 62 11.23 8.28 -10.55
C GLY A 62 12.15 7.51 -11.51
N SER A 63 13.35 7.12 -11.05
CA SER A 63 14.23 6.23 -11.83
C SER A 63 13.61 4.85 -11.96
N LEU A 64 12.99 4.28 -10.91
CA LEU A 64 12.25 3.02 -11.05
C LEU A 64 11.14 3.14 -12.11
N THR A 65 10.40 4.25 -12.15
CA THR A 65 9.33 4.50 -13.12
C THR A 65 9.84 4.52 -14.56
N ILE A 66 11.03 5.07 -14.81
CA ILE A 66 11.61 5.17 -16.16
C ILE A 66 12.40 3.90 -16.53
N PHE A 67 13.12 3.31 -15.58
CA PHE A 67 14.07 2.24 -15.83
C PHE A 67 13.42 0.86 -15.95
N LEU A 68 12.23 0.67 -15.37
CA LEU A 68 11.61 -0.65 -15.38
C LEU A 68 11.14 -1.09 -16.76
N HIS A 69 10.78 -0.18 -17.69
CA HIS A 69 10.47 -0.42 -19.12
C HIS A 69 9.68 -1.71 -19.47
N ASP A 70 9.07 -2.34 -18.47
CA ASP A 70 8.37 -3.60 -18.44
C ASP A 70 7.32 -3.46 -17.34
N SER A 71 6.21 -2.81 -17.72
CA SER A 71 5.06 -2.55 -16.86
C SER A 71 4.56 -3.83 -16.20
N THR A 72 4.74 -4.99 -16.85
CA THR A 72 4.35 -6.30 -16.36
C THR A 72 4.97 -6.63 -14.99
N PHE A 73 6.25 -6.35 -14.79
CA PHE A 73 6.91 -6.68 -13.52
C PHE A 73 6.43 -5.79 -12.36
N ILE A 74 6.09 -4.53 -12.64
CA ILE A 74 5.52 -3.60 -11.65
C ILE A 74 4.11 -4.06 -11.25
N LEU A 75 3.31 -4.48 -12.24
CA LEU A 75 1.94 -4.93 -12.07
C LEU A 75 1.84 -6.25 -11.29
N LEU A 76 2.82 -7.14 -11.44
CA LEU A 76 2.88 -8.45 -10.77
C LEU A 76 3.33 -8.38 -9.30
N LYS A 77 4.10 -7.37 -8.90
CA LYS A 77 4.62 -7.23 -7.52
C LYS A 77 3.54 -7.33 -6.44
N PRO A 78 2.39 -6.61 -6.53
CA PRO A 78 1.34 -6.72 -5.53
C PRO A 78 0.70 -8.10 -5.50
N THR A 79 0.46 -8.73 -6.65
CA THR A 79 -0.09 -10.09 -6.72
C THR A 79 0.82 -11.09 -6.02
N ALA A 80 2.13 -11.03 -6.30
CA ALA A 80 3.10 -11.92 -5.67
C ALA A 80 3.08 -11.78 -4.14
N LEU A 81 3.02 -10.54 -3.63
CA LEU A 81 2.88 -10.29 -2.19
C LEU A 81 1.57 -10.82 -1.62
N TYR A 82 0.44 -10.54 -2.28
CA TYR A 82 -0.87 -11.01 -1.81
C TYR A 82 -0.94 -12.54 -1.76
N TRP A 83 -0.47 -13.23 -2.79
CA TRP A 83 -0.45 -14.69 -2.80
C TRP A 83 0.56 -15.28 -1.83
N LEU A 84 1.70 -14.63 -1.61
CA LEU A 84 2.64 -15.02 -0.56
C LEU A 84 1.98 -14.91 0.82
N PHE A 85 1.32 -13.79 1.13
CA PHE A 85 0.60 -13.64 2.40
C PHE A 85 -0.51 -14.67 2.55
N SER A 86 -1.30 -14.89 1.50
CA SER A 86 -2.34 -15.93 1.48
C SER A 86 -1.75 -17.31 1.76
N GLY A 87 -0.70 -17.70 1.03
CA GLY A 87 -0.02 -18.98 1.19
C GLY A 87 0.58 -19.15 2.58
N VAL A 88 1.24 -18.13 3.11
CA VAL A 88 1.82 -18.16 4.46
C VAL A 88 0.73 -18.33 5.51
N LEU A 89 -0.35 -17.56 5.45
CA LEU A 89 -1.47 -17.67 6.39
C LEU A 89 -2.14 -19.05 6.32
N PHE A 90 -2.33 -19.59 5.12
CA PHE A 90 -2.94 -20.90 4.92
C PHE A 90 -2.03 -22.02 5.43
N VAL A 91 -0.76 -22.04 5.00
CA VAL A 91 0.21 -23.08 5.33
C VAL A 91 0.56 -23.04 6.82
N SER A 92 0.75 -21.86 7.41
CA SER A 92 1.07 -21.75 8.84
C SER A 92 -0.07 -22.26 9.73
N ALA A 93 -1.32 -22.01 9.33
CA ALA A 93 -2.48 -22.47 10.08
C ALA A 93 -2.69 -23.98 9.95
N GLN A 94 -2.50 -24.56 8.76
CA GLN A 94 -2.75 -25.98 8.51
C GLN A 94 -1.60 -26.90 8.93
N PHE A 95 -0.35 -26.51 8.67
CA PHE A 95 0.82 -27.38 8.89
C PHE A 95 1.57 -27.09 10.19
N PHE A 96 1.53 -25.84 10.66
CA PHE A 96 2.29 -25.41 11.83
C PHE A 96 1.42 -25.11 13.05
N ASN A 97 0.08 -25.21 12.94
CA ASN A 97 -0.89 -24.75 13.95
C ASN A 97 -0.59 -23.33 14.48
N LYS A 98 0.03 -22.48 13.63
CA LYS A 98 0.40 -21.11 13.96
C LYS A 98 -0.53 -20.15 13.25
N ASN A 99 -1.41 -19.56 14.04
CA ASN A 99 -2.36 -18.56 13.57
C ASN A 99 -1.74 -17.15 13.70
N TRP A 100 -1.21 -16.62 12.61
CA TRP A 100 -0.56 -15.30 12.63
C TRP A 100 -1.55 -14.17 12.93
N ILE A 101 -2.81 -14.29 12.50
CA ILE A 101 -3.84 -13.31 12.82
C ILE A 101 -4.09 -13.27 14.33
N GLN A 102 -4.14 -14.42 14.99
CA GLN A 102 -4.21 -14.50 16.46
C GLN A 102 -2.96 -13.91 17.13
N VAL A 103 -1.77 -14.13 16.59
CA VAL A 103 -0.52 -13.55 17.16
C VAL A 103 -0.52 -12.01 17.06
N LEU A 104 -1.02 -11.48 15.95
CA LEU A 104 -1.06 -10.03 15.69
C LEU A 104 -2.18 -9.34 16.48
N MET A 105 -3.38 -9.91 16.49
CA MET A 105 -4.59 -9.27 17.03
C MET A 105 -4.97 -9.77 18.42
N GLY A 106 -4.49 -10.94 18.86
CA GLY A 106 -4.87 -11.55 20.13
C GLY A 106 -4.39 -10.79 21.37
N LYS A 107 -3.48 -9.81 21.22
CA LYS A 107 -3.12 -8.88 22.29
C LYS A 107 -4.15 -7.76 22.50
N GLN A 108 -4.96 -7.48 21.48
CA GLN A 108 -5.91 -6.36 21.45
C GLN A 108 -7.36 -6.84 21.60
N ILE A 109 -7.62 -8.13 21.37
CA ILE A 109 -8.97 -8.71 21.32
C ILE A 109 -9.05 -9.95 22.20
N THR A 110 -9.88 -9.88 23.24
CA THR A 110 -10.23 -11.02 24.11
C THR A 110 -11.50 -11.70 23.57
N LEU A 111 -11.37 -12.94 23.10
CA LEU A 111 -12.50 -13.75 22.63
C LEU A 111 -12.98 -14.70 23.74
N LYS A 112 -14.26 -15.10 23.67
CA LYS A 112 -14.84 -16.08 24.61
C LYS A 112 -14.00 -17.38 24.64
N PRO A 113 -13.62 -17.91 25.81
CA PRO A 113 -12.75 -19.08 25.93
C PRO A 113 -13.29 -20.34 25.23
N THR A 114 -14.61 -20.47 25.13
CA THR A 114 -15.30 -21.67 24.63
C THR A 114 -15.17 -21.89 23.12
N HIS A 115 -14.91 -20.83 22.33
CA HIS A 115 -14.85 -20.91 20.85
C HIS A 115 -13.67 -20.13 20.22
N ALA A 116 -12.77 -19.59 21.03
CA ALA A 116 -11.67 -18.75 20.54
C ALA A 116 -10.84 -19.42 19.43
N HIS A 117 -10.52 -20.72 19.57
CA HIS A 117 -9.69 -21.44 18.59
C HIS A 117 -10.35 -21.53 17.20
N THR A 118 -11.66 -21.83 17.14
CA THR A 118 -12.42 -21.91 15.89
C THR A 118 -12.58 -20.55 15.25
N VAL A 119 -12.84 -19.51 16.04
CA VAL A 119 -13.02 -18.13 15.56
C VAL A 119 -11.71 -17.60 14.97
N TRP A 120 -10.57 -17.80 15.65
CA TRP A 120 -9.26 -17.43 15.13
C TRP A 120 -8.93 -18.15 13.83
N HIS A 121 -9.23 -19.44 13.73
CA HIS A 121 -9.01 -20.22 12.50
C HIS A 121 -9.82 -19.68 11.33
N GLN A 122 -11.10 -19.40 11.54
CA GLN A 122 -11.98 -18.79 10.53
C GLN A 122 -11.51 -17.39 10.12
N LEU A 123 -11.05 -16.58 11.07
CA LEU A 123 -10.43 -15.28 10.80
C LEU A 123 -9.18 -15.41 9.92
N ASN A 124 -8.28 -16.33 10.26
CA ASN A 124 -7.08 -16.58 9.47
C ASN A 124 -7.42 -17.05 8.05
N LEU A 125 -8.41 -17.93 7.92
CA LEU A 125 -8.89 -18.38 6.61
C LEU A 125 -9.53 -17.23 5.81
N ALA A 126 -10.31 -16.36 6.45
CA ALA A 126 -10.90 -15.19 5.82
C ALA A 126 -9.83 -14.21 5.31
N TRP A 127 -8.79 -13.95 6.11
CA TRP A 127 -7.64 -13.14 5.70
C TRP A 127 -6.86 -13.79 4.55
N SER A 128 -6.64 -15.11 4.61
CA SER A 128 -6.01 -15.87 3.53
C SER A 128 -6.81 -15.77 2.23
N ALA A 129 -8.14 -15.93 2.29
CA ALA A 129 -9.03 -15.83 1.14
C ALA A 129 -9.09 -14.40 0.59
N PHE A 130 -9.11 -13.39 1.47
CA PHE A 130 -9.07 -11.99 1.08
C PHE A 130 -7.80 -11.67 0.30
N PHE A 131 -6.62 -12.05 0.81
CA PHE A 131 -5.38 -11.84 0.08
C PHE A 131 -5.32 -12.62 -1.24
N PHE A 132 -5.82 -13.86 -1.27
CA PHE A 132 -5.92 -14.62 -2.51
C PHE A 132 -6.75 -13.89 -3.57
N PHE A 133 -7.94 -13.43 -3.18
CA PHE A 133 -8.85 -12.65 -4.02
C PHE A 133 -8.22 -11.32 -4.47
N MET A 134 -7.56 -10.60 -3.58
CA MET A 134 -6.85 -9.36 -3.91
C MET A 134 -5.73 -9.58 -4.93
N GLY A 135 -5.04 -10.72 -4.87
CA GLY A 135 -4.07 -11.12 -5.88
C GLY A 135 -4.69 -11.32 -7.26
N PHE A 136 -5.83 -12.03 -7.33
CA PHE A 136 -6.59 -12.20 -8.57
C PHE A 136 -7.14 -10.88 -9.11
N LEU A 137 -7.75 -10.07 -8.25
CA LEU A 137 -8.32 -8.79 -8.64
C LEU A 137 -7.24 -7.81 -9.12
N ASN A 138 -6.05 -7.82 -8.51
CA ASN A 138 -4.91 -7.05 -9.00
C ASN A 138 -4.46 -7.53 -10.39
N LEU A 139 -4.38 -8.85 -10.64
CA LEU A 139 -4.06 -9.36 -11.98
C LEU A 139 -5.10 -8.97 -13.02
N TYR A 140 -6.38 -9.14 -12.68
CA TYR A 140 -7.48 -8.79 -13.57
C TYR A 140 -7.41 -7.31 -13.96
N ILE A 141 -7.22 -6.43 -12.97
CA ILE A 141 -7.15 -4.99 -13.22
C ILE A 141 -5.86 -4.61 -13.96
N ALA A 142 -4.75 -5.28 -13.64
CA ALA A 142 -3.47 -5.05 -14.28
C ALA A 142 -3.44 -5.41 -15.77
N PHE A 143 -4.13 -6.47 -16.17
CA PHE A 143 -4.10 -6.98 -17.56
C PHE A 143 -5.27 -6.50 -18.42
N GLU A 144 -6.42 -6.19 -17.81
CA GLU A 144 -7.63 -5.80 -18.56
C GLU A 144 -7.80 -4.27 -18.66
N TYR A 145 -7.21 -3.48 -17.76
CA TYR A 145 -7.39 -2.03 -17.70
C TYR A 145 -6.09 -1.24 -17.92
N SER A 146 -6.23 0.06 -18.13
CA SER A 146 -5.08 0.96 -18.28
C SER A 146 -4.29 1.10 -16.97
N GLU A 147 -3.01 1.47 -17.10
CA GLU A 147 -2.13 1.69 -15.95
C GLU A 147 -2.69 2.74 -14.98
N GLU A 148 -3.33 3.79 -15.48
CA GLU A 148 -4.00 4.81 -14.65
C GLU A 148 -5.14 4.20 -13.82
N THR A 149 -5.97 3.35 -14.41
CA THR A 149 -7.02 2.64 -13.68
C THR A 149 -6.41 1.70 -12.64
N TRP A 150 -5.33 1.01 -12.96
CA TRP A 150 -4.63 0.14 -12.02
C TRP A 150 -4.02 0.92 -10.84
N VAL A 151 -3.39 2.09 -11.09
CA VAL A 151 -2.85 2.94 -10.01
C VAL A 151 -3.98 3.44 -9.10
N ASN A 152 -5.09 3.92 -9.68
CA ASN A 152 -6.25 4.36 -8.91
C ASN A 152 -6.89 3.22 -8.12
N PHE A 153 -7.01 2.04 -8.71
CA PHE A 153 -7.47 0.85 -8.02
C PHE A 153 -6.52 0.50 -6.87
N LYS A 154 -5.21 0.52 -7.08
CA LYS A 154 -4.24 0.24 -6.03
C LYS A 154 -4.34 1.24 -4.88
N LEU A 155 -4.47 2.53 -5.17
CA LEU A 155 -4.52 3.57 -4.13
C LEU A 155 -5.85 3.60 -3.38
N PHE A 156 -6.97 3.61 -4.10
CA PHE A 156 -8.29 3.83 -3.54
C PHE A 156 -9.11 2.54 -3.47
N GLY A 157 -9.09 1.73 -4.52
CA GLY A 157 -9.84 0.47 -4.59
C GLY A 157 -9.37 -0.56 -3.57
N SER A 158 -8.08 -0.83 -3.50
CA SER A 158 -7.49 -1.81 -2.57
C SER A 158 -7.67 -1.39 -1.12
N THR A 159 -7.49 -0.09 -0.83
CA THR A 159 -7.72 0.50 0.49
C THR A 159 -9.20 0.43 0.87
N GLY A 160 -10.11 0.76 -0.06
CA GLY A 160 -11.55 0.67 0.16
C GLY A 160 -12.01 -0.77 0.45
N LEU A 161 -11.49 -1.74 -0.32
CA LEU A 161 -11.75 -3.17 -0.09
C LEU A 161 -11.20 -3.64 1.25
N LEU A 162 -10.00 -3.21 1.65
CA LEU A 162 -9.43 -3.53 2.95
C LEU A 162 -10.28 -2.97 4.09
N ILE A 163 -10.69 -1.71 4.01
CA ILE A 163 -11.55 -1.08 5.02
C ILE A 163 -12.88 -1.82 5.11
N ALA A 164 -13.52 -2.10 3.97
CA ALA A 164 -14.78 -2.84 3.93
C ALA A 164 -14.63 -4.24 4.56
N PHE A 165 -13.53 -4.94 4.24
CA PHE A 165 -13.22 -6.25 4.81
C PHE A 165 -13.02 -6.18 6.33
N VAL A 166 -12.23 -5.22 6.83
CA VAL A 166 -11.99 -5.05 8.26
C VAL A 166 -13.29 -4.68 9.01
N ILE A 167 -14.13 -3.83 8.43
CA ILE A 167 -15.45 -3.50 9.01
C ILE A 167 -16.34 -4.73 9.07
N ALA A 168 -16.47 -5.47 7.96
CA ALA A 168 -17.26 -6.70 7.92
C ALA A 168 -16.75 -7.75 8.92
N GLN A 169 -15.42 -7.91 9.00
CA GLN A 169 -14.76 -8.76 9.97
C GLN A 169 -15.03 -8.29 11.41
N GLY A 170 -15.02 -6.99 11.68
CA GLY A 170 -15.37 -6.40 12.97
C GLY A 170 -16.80 -6.71 13.39
N PHE A 171 -17.78 -6.53 12.50
CA PHE A 171 -19.18 -6.88 12.75
C PHE A 171 -19.40 -8.39 12.94
N TRP A 172 -18.67 -9.22 12.20
CA TRP A 172 -18.75 -10.67 12.36
C TRP A 172 -18.16 -11.12 13.70
N MET A 173 -17.03 -10.51 14.09
CA MET A 173 -16.33 -10.81 15.32
C MET A 173 -17.06 -10.27 16.55
N SER A 174 -17.77 -9.14 16.47
CA SER A 174 -18.56 -8.59 17.59
C SER A 174 -19.64 -9.57 18.08
N ARG A 175 -20.15 -10.44 17.20
CA ARG A 175 -21.07 -11.53 17.59
C ARG A 175 -20.40 -12.63 18.44
N HIS A 176 -19.08 -12.68 18.45
CA HIS A 176 -18.26 -13.72 19.10
C HIS A 176 -17.36 -13.18 20.22
N ILE A 177 -17.33 -11.86 20.43
CA ILE A 177 -16.59 -11.20 21.52
C ILE A 177 -17.41 -11.33 22.82
N GLU A 178 -16.72 -11.57 23.93
CA GLU A 178 -17.31 -11.47 25.27
C GLU A 178 -17.43 -9.99 25.61
N HIS A 179 -18.66 -9.48 25.80
CA HIS A 179 -18.82 -8.21 26.49
C HIS A 179 -18.29 -8.42 27.92
N PRO A 180 -17.39 -7.56 28.42
CA PRO A 180 -17.06 -7.57 29.83
C PRO A 180 -18.39 -7.47 30.59
N SER A 181 -18.66 -8.45 31.44
CA SER A 181 -19.78 -8.34 32.39
C SER A 181 -19.46 -7.14 33.26
N GLU A 182 -20.32 -6.12 33.22
CA GLU A 182 -20.43 -5.16 34.32
C GLU A 182 -20.90 -5.89 35.60
#